data_AF-A0A1X7EMS8-F1
#
_entry.id   AF-A0A1X7EMS8-F1
#
_cell.length_a   1.000
_cell.length_b   1.000
_cell.length_c   1.000
_cell.angle_alpha   90.00
_cell.angle_beta   90.00
_cell.angle_gamma   90.00
#
_symmetry.space_group_name_H-M   'P 1'
#
loop_
_entity.id
_entity.type
_entity.pdbx_description
1 polymer ?
#
loop_
_entity_poly.entity_id
_entity_poly.type
_entity_poly.pdbx_seq_one_letter_code
_entity_poly.pdbx_strand_id
1 'polypeptide(L)'
;MFPPQARSYDTAGLIEVLEQMKMFYRGEQVVLVWDGLSAHWSRAMRAWVAEQDWLTLERLPAYTPELNPVELLWSSLKKRELANLAGDHLADVADATEQGIHRINHNPQLPWSFLAHTGLTIRPPHPPNLRKISKHLAAVSSPAGGPVSTPLTEPWLHR
;
A
#
# COMPACT_ATOMS: atom_id res chain seq x y z
N MET A 1 -3.22 35.69 6.46
CA MET A 1 -4.49 34.99 6.20
C MET A 1 -4.27 34.11 4.98
N PHE A 2 -3.92 32.84 5.18
CA PHE A 2 -3.84 31.86 4.11
C PHE A 2 -5.23 31.22 3.97
N PRO A 3 -5.81 31.09 2.77
CA PRO A 3 -7.06 30.34 2.63
C PRO A 3 -6.78 28.87 2.93
N PRO A 4 -7.72 28.14 3.56
CA PRO A 4 -7.62 26.70 3.67
C PRO A 4 -7.71 26.12 2.26
N GLN A 5 -6.58 25.72 1.66
CA GLN A 5 -6.66 24.81 0.53
C GLN A 5 -7.06 23.44 1.09
N ALA A 6 -8.36 23.16 1.07
CA ALA A 6 -8.83 21.79 1.01
C ALA A 6 -8.29 21.21 -0.30
N ARG A 7 -7.05 20.70 -0.27
CA ARG A 7 -6.43 20.02 -1.40
C ARG A 7 -7.39 18.89 -1.76
N SER A 8 -8.05 19.00 -2.91
CA SER A 8 -8.92 17.93 -3.37
C SER A 8 -8.07 16.66 -3.41
N TYR A 9 -8.55 15.61 -2.73
CA TYR A 9 -7.87 14.33 -2.67
C TYR A 9 -7.89 13.73 -4.09
N ASP A 10 -6.84 13.96 -4.86
CA ASP A 10 -6.72 13.55 -6.26
C ASP A 10 -5.52 12.62 -6.46
N THR A 11 -5.37 12.10 -7.68
CA THR A 11 -4.31 11.15 -8.00
C THR A 11 -2.91 11.75 -7.81
N ALA A 12 -2.71 13.05 -8.05
CA ALA A 12 -1.40 13.68 -7.92
C ALA A 12 -1.00 13.83 -6.45
N GLY A 13 -1.91 14.30 -5.61
CA GLY A 13 -1.68 14.38 -4.17
C GLY A 13 -1.40 13.00 -3.54
N LEU A 14 -2.07 11.95 -4.03
CA LEU A 14 -1.81 10.58 -3.57
C LEU A 14 -0.42 10.08 -3.98
N ILE A 15 0.05 10.41 -5.18
CA ILE A 15 1.41 10.06 -5.62
C ILE A 15 2.46 10.74 -4.72
N GLU A 16 2.29 12.02 -4.38
CA GLU A 16 3.21 12.73 -3.47
C GLU A 16 3.34 12.01 -2.12
N VAL A 17 2.22 11.52 -1.57
CA VAL A 17 2.23 10.76 -0.30
C VAL A 17 2.98 9.43 -0.46
N LEU A 18 2.79 8.71 -1.57
CA LEU A 18 3.47 7.44 -1.82
C LEU A 18 4.98 7.63 -2.04
N GLU A 19 5.40 8.75 -2.62
CA GLU A 19 6.82 9.11 -2.73
C GLU A 19 7.43 9.38 -1.36
N GLN A 20 6.71 10.05 -0.46
CA GLN A 20 7.16 10.21 0.93
C GLN A 20 7.27 8.85 1.64
N MET A 21 6.32 7.93 1.42
CA MET A 21 6.40 6.57 1.95
C MET A 21 7.62 5.80 1.43
N LYS A 22 7.95 5.92 0.13
CA LYS A 22 9.16 5.31 -0.45
C LYS A 22 10.43 5.76 0.27
N MET A 23 10.46 7.03 0.66
CA MET A 23 11.60 7.65 1.34
C MET A 23 11.70 7.23 2.80
N PHE A 24 10.56 6.96 3.44
CA PHE A 24 10.48 6.46 4.80
C PHE A 24 10.89 4.98 4.89
N TYR A 25 10.35 4.12 4.02
CA TYR A 25 10.60 2.67 3.97
C TYR A 25 11.71 2.28 2.98
N ARG A 26 12.78 3.08 2.91
CA ARG A 26 13.85 2.87 1.92
C ARG A 26 14.48 1.48 2.03
N GLY A 27 14.45 0.74 0.93
CA GLY A 27 15.01 -0.61 0.85
C GLY A 27 14.06 -1.70 1.32
N GLU A 28 12.86 -1.36 1.77
CA GLU A 28 11.83 -2.31 2.19
C GLU A 28 10.77 -2.51 1.10
N GLN A 29 10.16 -3.70 1.12
CA GLN A 29 8.99 -4.02 0.30
C GLN A 29 7.73 -3.66 1.09
N VAL A 30 6.87 -2.85 0.50
CA VAL A 30 5.63 -2.37 1.11
C VAL A 30 4.43 -2.99 0.39
N VAL A 31 3.54 -3.60 1.17
CA VAL A 31 2.20 -3.98 0.70
C VAL A 31 1.21 -2.95 1.20
N LEU A 32 0.62 -2.19 0.28
CA LEU A 32 -0.38 -1.18 0.58
C LEU A 32 -1.78 -1.71 0.25
N VAL A 33 -2.62 -1.78 1.27
CA VAL A 33 -3.99 -2.28 1.16
C VAL A 33 -4.94 -1.09 1.04
N TRP A 34 -5.70 -1.01 -0.05
CA TRP A 34 -6.62 0.10 -0.33
C TRP A 34 -8.07 -0.34 -0.47
N ASP A 35 -8.97 0.56 -0.06
CA ASP A 35 -10.40 0.40 -0.26
C ASP A 35 -10.82 0.58 -1.74
N GLY A 36 -12.13 0.53 -1.98
CA GLY A 36 -12.70 0.62 -3.32
C GLY A 36 -12.76 2.03 -3.92
N LEU A 37 -12.23 3.08 -3.27
CA LEU A 37 -12.35 4.46 -3.75
C LEU A 37 -11.73 4.60 -5.15
N SER A 38 -12.46 5.21 -6.08
CA SER A 38 -12.07 5.24 -7.51
C SER A 38 -10.73 5.93 -7.77
N ALA A 39 -10.36 6.94 -6.95
CA ALA A 39 -9.09 7.64 -7.05
C ALA A 39 -7.87 6.70 -6.85
N HIS A 40 -7.97 5.73 -5.93
CA HIS A 40 -6.93 4.72 -5.67
C HIS A 40 -6.68 3.81 -6.88
N TRP A 41 -7.67 3.65 -7.74
CA TRP A 41 -7.64 2.70 -8.86
C TRP A 41 -7.68 3.38 -10.23
N SER A 42 -7.37 4.68 -10.28
CA SER A 42 -7.31 5.45 -11.53
C SER A 42 -6.26 4.88 -12.50
N ARG A 43 -6.44 5.11 -13.80
CA ARG A 43 -5.48 4.65 -14.82
C ARG A 43 -4.07 5.21 -14.56
N ALA A 44 -3.99 6.48 -14.16
CA ALA A 44 -2.74 7.14 -13.85
C ALA A 44 -2.06 6.52 -12.61
N MET A 45 -2.81 6.26 -11.54
CA MET A 45 -2.28 5.60 -10.34
C MET A 45 -1.74 4.20 -10.65
N ARG A 46 -2.50 3.40 -11.40
CA ARG A 46 -2.06 2.04 -11.83
C ARG A 46 -0.81 2.07 -12.70
N ALA A 47 -0.69 3.06 -13.60
CA ALA A 47 0.50 3.22 -14.42
C ALA A 47 1.73 3.57 -13.57
N TRP A 48 1.58 4.52 -12.63
CA TRP A 48 2.66 4.92 -11.73
C TRP A 48 3.11 3.78 -10.81
N VAL A 49 2.17 3.06 -10.19
CA VAL A 49 2.49 1.90 -9.32
C VAL A 49 3.17 0.79 -10.11
N ALA A 50 2.78 0.56 -11.36
CA ALA A 50 3.41 -0.47 -12.17
C ALA A 50 4.92 -0.24 -12.30
N GLU A 51 5.41 1.00 -12.22
CA GLU A 51 6.83 1.37 -12.28
C GLU A 51 7.57 1.22 -10.94
N GLN A 52 6.87 0.97 -9.84
CA GLN A 52 7.45 0.80 -8.51
C GLN A 52 7.70 -0.68 -8.21
N ASP A 53 8.96 -1.04 -7.98
CA ASP A 53 9.39 -2.40 -7.60
C ASP A 53 9.31 -2.68 -6.09
N TRP A 54 9.19 -1.62 -5.28
CA TRP A 54 9.11 -1.65 -3.82
C TRP A 54 7.67 -1.70 -3.29
N LEU A 55 6.66 -1.50 -4.14
CA LEU A 55 5.27 -1.31 -3.73
C LEU A 55 4.34 -2.33 -4.40
N THR A 56 3.62 -3.10 -3.58
CA THR A 56 2.52 -3.96 -4.01
C THR A 56 1.21 -3.37 -3.55
N LEU A 57 0.22 -3.23 -4.44
CA LEU A 57 -1.13 -2.81 -4.07
C LEU A 57 -2.06 -4.02 -3.92
N GLU A 58 -2.80 -4.06 -2.82
CA GLU A 58 -3.88 -5.02 -2.59
C GLU A 58 -5.21 -4.28 -2.44
N ARG A 59 -6.26 -4.82 -3.05
CA ARG A 59 -7.61 -4.24 -2.97
C ARG A 59 -8.41 -4.95 -1.89
N LEU A 60 -9.01 -4.17 -0.99
CA LEU A 60 -10.02 -4.69 -0.07
C LEU A 60 -11.22 -5.24 -0.86
N PRO A 61 -11.85 -6.34 -0.41
CA PRO A 61 -13.15 -6.76 -0.92
C PRO A 61 -14.15 -5.60 -0.94
N ALA A 62 -15.07 -5.61 -1.89
CA ALA A 62 -16.00 -4.50 -2.08
C ALA A 62 -16.83 -4.22 -0.80
N TYR A 63 -17.05 -2.91 -0.58
CA TYR A 63 -17.59 -2.23 0.60
C TYR A 63 -18.25 -3.09 1.68
N THR A 64 -17.46 -3.41 2.68
CA THR A 64 -17.85 -3.86 4.01
C THR A 64 -16.94 -3.09 4.96
N PRO A 65 -17.33 -1.89 5.46
CA PRO A 65 -16.48 -1.04 6.29
C PRO A 65 -15.93 -1.76 7.53
N GLU A 66 -16.61 -2.81 7.99
CA GLU A 66 -16.13 -3.76 8.99
C GLU A 66 -14.83 -4.49 8.61
N LEU A 67 -14.47 -4.54 7.32
CA LEU A 67 -13.24 -5.16 6.80
C LEU A 67 -12.09 -4.16 6.57
N ASN A 68 -12.30 -2.86 6.78
CA ASN A 68 -11.22 -1.87 6.66
C ASN A 68 -10.56 -1.65 8.04
N PRO A 69 -9.32 -2.10 8.27
CA PRO A 69 -8.68 -2.00 9.59
C PRO A 69 -8.48 -0.54 10.04
N VAL A 70 -8.50 0.42 9.10
CA VAL A 70 -8.44 1.85 9.44
C VAL A 70 -9.69 2.30 10.20
N GLU A 71 -10.85 1.65 10.01
CA GLU A 71 -12.07 1.97 10.75
C GLU A 71 -11.95 1.58 12.23
N LEU A 72 -11.22 0.51 12.55
CA LEU A 72 -10.92 0.12 13.92
C LEU A 72 -9.92 1.08 14.58
N LEU A 73 -8.92 1.55 13.81
CA LEU A 73 -8.06 2.66 14.22
C LEU A 73 -8.90 3.89 14.58
N TRP A 74 -9.79 4.32 13.67
CA TRP A 74 -10.69 5.46 13.91
C TRP A 74 -11.62 5.25 15.10
N SER A 75 -12.17 4.04 15.28
CA SER A 75 -13.01 3.71 16.43
C SER A 75 -12.24 3.82 17.74
N SER A 76 -10.98 3.36 17.77
CA SER A 76 -10.09 3.50 18.93
C SER A 76 -9.81 4.97 19.27
N LEU A 77 -9.50 5.79 18.27
CA LEU A 77 -9.23 7.23 18.45
C LEU A 77 -10.48 7.98 18.95
N LYS A 78 -11.64 7.73 18.33
CA LYS A 78 -12.93 8.36 18.68
C LYS A 78 -13.37 8.05 20.11
N LYS A 79 -13.06 6.85 20.61
CA LYS A 79 -13.43 6.42 21.97
C LYS A 79 -12.46 6.89 23.05
N ARG A 80 -11.30 7.43 22.69
CA ARG A 80 -10.26 7.84 23.64
C ARG A 80 -9.81 9.27 23.40
N GLU A 81 -8.85 9.50 22.52
CA GLU A 81 -8.22 10.81 22.35
C GLU A 81 -9.19 11.90 21.88
N LEU A 82 -10.15 11.52 21.05
CA LEU A 82 -11.15 12.45 20.53
C LEU A 82 -12.44 12.45 21.37
N ALA A 83 -12.52 11.62 22.41
CA ALA A 83 -13.71 11.54 23.25
C ALA A 83 -13.83 12.83 24.07
N ASN A 84 -14.92 13.57 23.86
CA ASN A 84 -15.20 14.84 24.53
C ASN A 84 -14.14 15.94 24.29
N LEU A 85 -13.33 15.81 23.23
CA LEU A 85 -12.39 16.86 22.85
C LEU A 85 -13.16 18.08 22.35
N ALA A 86 -13.14 19.16 23.13
CA ALA A 86 -13.67 20.46 22.76
C ALA A 86 -12.50 21.41 22.47
N GLY A 87 -11.83 21.18 21.34
CA GLY A 87 -10.78 22.07 20.85
C GLY A 87 -11.37 23.29 20.13
N ASP A 88 -10.69 24.42 20.25
CA ASP A 88 -11.07 25.66 19.56
C ASP A 88 -10.45 25.73 18.15
N HIS A 89 -9.49 24.85 17.86
CA HIS A 89 -8.71 24.84 16.64
C HIS A 89 -8.60 23.44 16.03
N LEU A 90 -8.46 23.41 14.70
CA LEU A 90 -8.20 22.16 13.97
C LEU A 90 -6.89 21.48 14.43
N ALA A 91 -5.92 22.27 14.89
CA ALA A 91 -4.67 21.77 15.45
C ALA A 91 -4.91 20.87 16.67
N ASP A 92 -5.88 21.19 17.54
CA ASP A 92 -6.17 20.39 18.73
C ASP A 92 -6.63 18.97 18.36
N VAL A 93 -7.42 18.87 17.28
CA VAL A 93 -7.89 17.59 16.74
C VAL A 93 -6.74 16.82 16.08
N ALA A 94 -5.85 17.52 15.36
CA ALA A 94 -4.68 16.91 14.74
C ALA A 94 -3.72 16.35 15.79
N ASP A 95 -3.39 17.14 16.82
CA ASP A 95 -2.50 16.76 17.92
C ASP A 95 -3.07 15.57 18.70
N ALA A 96 -4.37 15.60 19.03
CA ALA A 96 -5.02 14.48 19.70
C ALA A 96 -5.03 13.20 18.83
N THR A 97 -5.23 13.35 17.52
CA THR A 97 -5.16 12.23 16.57
C THR A 97 -3.75 11.65 16.52
N GLU A 98 -2.72 12.48 16.44
CA GLU A 98 -1.31 12.07 16.42
C GLU A 98 -0.92 11.36 17.72
N GLN A 99 -1.32 11.89 18.88
CA GLN A 99 -1.12 11.24 20.18
C GLN A 99 -1.74 9.83 20.21
N GLY A 100 -2.96 9.69 19.68
CA GLY A 100 -3.65 8.39 19.62
C GLY A 100 -2.96 7.40 18.69
N ILE A 101 -2.46 7.87 17.53
CA ILE A 101 -1.66 7.06 16.60
C ILE A 101 -0.36 6.61 17.29
N HIS A 102 0.35 7.51 17.98
CA HIS A 102 1.56 7.16 18.74
C HIS A 102 1.29 6.10 19.81
N ARG A 103 0.21 6.24 20.58
CA ARG A 103 -0.21 5.23 21.57
C ARG A 103 -0.44 3.87 20.93
N ILE A 104 -1.13 3.84 19.80
CA ILE A 104 -1.44 2.60 19.08
C ILE A 104 -0.15 1.96 18.56
N ASN A 105 0.76 2.75 17.99
CA ASN A 105 2.04 2.27 17.49
C ASN A 105 3.00 1.83 18.61
N HIS A 106 2.87 2.37 19.83
CA HIS A 106 3.65 1.94 20.99
C HIS A 106 3.26 0.54 21.50
N ASN A 107 2.10 0.02 21.10
CA ASN A 107 1.70 -1.35 21.38
C ASN A 107 1.43 -2.08 20.06
N PRO A 108 2.43 -2.78 19.47
CA PRO A 108 2.29 -3.39 18.15
C PRO A 108 1.16 -4.43 18.08
N GLN A 109 0.71 -4.98 19.21
CA GLN A 109 -0.46 -5.88 19.23
C GLN A 109 -1.75 -5.19 18.77
N LEU A 110 -1.88 -3.86 18.96
CA LEU A 110 -3.09 -3.13 18.55
C LEU A 110 -3.24 -3.06 17.03
N PRO A 111 -2.27 -2.54 16.24
CA PRO A 111 -2.33 -2.61 14.78
C PRO A 111 -2.59 -4.02 14.24
N TRP A 112 -1.91 -5.03 14.79
CA TRP A 112 -2.12 -6.43 14.38
C TRP A 112 -3.52 -6.93 14.71
N SER A 113 -4.08 -6.58 15.88
CA SER A 113 -5.45 -6.95 16.25
C SER A 113 -6.49 -6.31 15.34
N PHE A 114 -6.25 -5.08 14.86
CA PHE A 114 -7.16 -4.41 13.93
C PHE A 114 -7.17 -5.13 12.59
N LEU A 115 -5.99 -5.52 12.08
CA LEU A 115 -5.89 -6.31 10.86
C LEU A 115 -6.51 -7.71 11.03
N ALA A 116 -6.25 -8.38 12.17
CA ALA A 116 -6.80 -9.72 12.42
C ALA A 116 -8.33 -9.72 12.50
N HIS A 117 -8.93 -8.65 13.02
CA HIS A 117 -10.39 -8.52 13.15
C HIS A 117 -11.10 -8.48 11.80
N THR A 118 -10.43 -8.05 10.73
CA THR A 118 -11.01 -8.01 9.38
C THR A 118 -10.91 -9.34 8.65
N GLY A 119 -10.25 -10.35 9.24
CA GLY A 119 -10.02 -11.64 8.59
C GLY A 119 -9.12 -11.58 7.35
N LEU A 120 -8.44 -10.44 7.12
CA LEU A 120 -7.52 -10.28 6.00
C LEU A 120 -6.23 -11.07 6.26
N THR A 121 -5.89 -11.94 5.31
CA THR A 121 -4.58 -12.61 5.27
C THR A 121 -3.70 -11.94 4.23
N ILE A 122 -2.55 -11.39 4.65
CA ILE A 122 -1.56 -10.84 3.72
C ILE A 122 -0.97 -12.02 2.94
N ARG A 123 -1.22 -12.08 1.63
CA ARG A 123 -0.55 -13.04 0.75
C ARG A 123 0.88 -12.53 0.49
N PRO A 124 1.89 -13.42 0.46
CA PRO A 124 3.23 -12.99 0.07
C PRO A 124 3.18 -12.44 -1.36
N PRO A 125 3.97 -11.39 -1.67
CA PRO A 125 3.94 -10.73 -2.97
C PRO A 125 4.23 -11.75 -4.09
N HIS A 126 3.45 -11.64 -5.17
CA HIS A 126 3.70 -12.41 -6.38
C HIS A 126 5.08 -12.04 -6.93
N PRO A 127 5.89 -13.00 -7.42
CA PRO A 127 7.16 -12.68 -8.06
C PRO A 127 6.94 -11.65 -9.19
N PRO A 128 7.89 -10.73 -9.39
CA PRO A 128 7.73 -9.65 -10.35
C PRO A 128 7.33 -10.21 -11.72
N ASN A 129 6.37 -9.52 -12.35
CA ASN A 129 5.80 -9.92 -13.63
C ASN A 129 6.91 -10.12 -14.67
N LEU A 130 7.20 -11.38 -15.03
CA LEU A 130 8.24 -11.78 -15.98
C LEU A 130 8.09 -11.08 -17.35
N ARG A 131 6.91 -10.54 -17.68
CA ARG A 131 6.69 -9.74 -18.89
C ARG A 131 7.45 -8.40 -18.90
N LYS A 132 7.79 -7.84 -17.73
CA LYS A 132 8.66 -6.65 -17.64
C LYS A 132 10.11 -6.98 -17.95
N ILE A 133 10.58 -8.14 -17.49
CA ILE A 133 11.95 -8.62 -17.74
C ILE A 133 12.11 -8.94 -19.23
N SER A 134 11.09 -9.49 -19.90
CA SER A 134 11.12 -9.74 -21.35
C SER A 134 11.30 -8.47 -22.20
N LYS A 135 10.83 -7.30 -21.74
CA LYS A 135 11.04 -6.04 -22.47
C LYS A 135 12.47 -5.51 -22.37
N HIS A 136 13.22 -5.85 -21.31
CA HIS A 136 14.64 -5.51 -21.18
C HIS A 136 15.56 -6.60 -21.77
N LEU A 137 15.16 -7.87 -21.73
CA LEU A 137 15.93 -8.96 -22.34
C LEU A 137 15.87 -8.96 -23.87
N ALA A 138 14.81 -8.45 -24.48
CA ALA A 138 14.71 -8.35 -25.95
C ALA A 138 15.67 -7.32 -26.58
N ALA A 139 16.34 -6.49 -25.79
CA ALA A 139 17.32 -5.51 -26.28
C ALA A 139 18.79 -6.00 -26.18
N VAL A 140 19.03 -7.19 -25.61
CA VAL A 140 20.38 -7.78 -25.47
C VAL A 140 20.35 -9.23 -25.94
N SER A 141 20.16 -9.46 -27.25
CA SER A 141 20.61 -10.68 -27.92
C SER A 141 20.36 -10.67 -29.43
N SER A 142 21.35 -10.25 -30.22
CA SER A 142 21.85 -10.91 -31.45
C SER A 142 22.62 -9.90 -32.33
N PRO A 143 23.64 -10.34 -33.11
CA PRO A 143 23.77 -11.68 -33.69
C PRO A 143 25.17 -12.34 -33.57
N ALA A 144 25.21 -13.67 -33.45
CA ALA A 144 26.10 -14.59 -34.20
C ALA A 144 26.20 -15.96 -33.50
N GLY A 145 25.87 -17.04 -34.21
CA GLY A 145 26.24 -18.42 -33.84
C GLY A 145 25.06 -19.39 -33.88
N GLY A 146 25.16 -20.41 -34.75
CA GLY A 146 24.10 -21.37 -35.11
C GLY A 146 23.62 -22.33 -34.01
N PRO A 147 22.65 -23.21 -34.33
CA PRO A 147 21.93 -23.97 -33.32
C PRO A 147 22.70 -25.23 -32.91
N VAL A 148 22.82 -25.46 -31.60
CA VAL A 148 23.06 -26.78 -31.03
C VAL A 148 21.84 -27.15 -30.19
N SER A 149 21.14 -28.17 -30.65
CA SER A 149 20.02 -28.81 -29.95
C SER A 149 20.59 -29.78 -28.91
N THR A 150 20.21 -29.60 -27.65
CA THR A 150 20.22 -30.70 -26.66
C THR A 150 19.09 -30.50 -25.66
N PRO A 151 18.25 -31.52 -25.40
CA PRO A 151 17.13 -31.40 -24.47
C PRO A 151 17.60 -31.65 -23.03
N LEU A 152 17.30 -30.73 -22.11
CA LEU A 152 17.39 -30.96 -20.68
C LEU A 152 16.00 -31.19 -20.11
N THR A 153 15.83 -32.40 -19.59
CA THR A 153 14.68 -32.92 -18.86
C THR A 153 14.56 -32.28 -17.47
N GLU A 154 13.40 -31.74 -17.12
CA GLU A 154 13.03 -31.41 -15.73
C GLU A 154 12.10 -32.49 -15.16
N PRO A 155 12.36 -33.03 -13.95
CA PRO A 155 11.41 -33.92 -13.29
C PRO A 155 11.09 -33.44 -11.87
N TRP A 156 10.11 -32.54 -11.68
CA TRP A 156 9.55 -32.29 -10.34
C TRP A 156 8.05 -31.98 -10.37
N LEU A 157 7.25 -33.05 -10.35
CA LEU A 157 5.88 -33.05 -9.83
C LEU A 157 5.79 -34.17 -8.77
N HIS A 158 5.04 -33.88 -7.70
CA HIS A 158 4.70 -34.74 -6.54
C HIS A 158 5.67 -34.69 -5.34
N ARG A 159 5.27 -33.98 -4.28
CA ARG A 159 4.46 -34.55 -3.20
C ARG A 159 3.83 -33.46 -2.34
#